data_AF-A0A1V5HPG9-F1
#
_entry.id   AF-A0A1V5HPG9-F1
#
_cell.length_a   1.000
_cell.length_b   1.000
_cell.length_c   1.000
_cell.angle_alpha   90.00
_cell.angle_beta   90.00
_cell.angle_gamma   90.00
#
_symmetry.space_group_name_H-M   'P 1'
#
loop_
_entity.id
_entity.type
_entity.pdbx_description
1 polymer ?
#
loop_
_entity_poly.entity_id
_entity_poly.type
_entity_poly.pdbx_seq_one_letter_code
_entity_poly.pdbx_strand_id
1 'polypeptide(L)'
;MAKKLVILGGTGFLGYYTALAALKEGYEVASIAYPDIKLDGWFPKEVKVMEADLFKDDEDKLAALMKGYDYMIYSVGPDDRVTPKAPAKEFFYDRLVTYCAKCFRAAEKAGVKKAVVYNSYFTYFNDIYPKAHLAENHCYVAARIAQYKTLNEQKKAMEVVTLGLPYIFGAMPERIPLWRDVFLNRFAYGKKVIFFPKGSTSMIAVEHVGEAGVGALEYGKDGAFYPVADENHTYNWMLDTMMMAGLGKKRKIMNPAGWICGLGAKSIIHADKKKGLEPGLYYPKVMTDIMSKNMVIPQEKIDEVCTELHIGRGGLKESIEVMMDRCYPNHSFK
;
A
#
# COMPACT_ATOMS: atom_id res chain seq x y z
N MET A 1 8.74 8.39 29.95
CA MET A 1 8.71 6.96 29.56
C MET A 1 8.74 6.89 28.04
N ALA A 2 9.43 5.91 27.45
CA ALA A 2 9.45 5.74 26.00
C ALA A 2 8.05 5.41 25.48
N LYS A 3 7.67 5.97 24.33
CA LYS A 3 6.38 5.70 23.66
C LYS A 3 6.36 4.25 23.18
N LYS A 4 5.28 3.51 23.44
CA LYS A 4 5.17 2.10 23.05
C LYS A 4 4.27 1.93 21.83
N LEU A 5 4.82 1.39 20.74
CA LEU A 5 4.10 1.16 19.48
C LEU A 5 3.95 -0.35 19.22
N VAL A 6 2.74 -0.77 18.87
CA VAL A 6 2.48 -2.09 18.28
C VAL A 6 2.10 -1.97 16.80
N ILE A 7 2.78 -2.70 15.94
CA ILE A 7 2.54 -2.71 14.49
C ILE A 7 1.85 -4.03 14.12
N LEU A 8 0.62 -3.95 13.64
CA LEU A 8 -0.06 -5.09 13.04
C LEU A 8 0.46 -5.22 11.61
N GLY A 9 1.17 -6.31 11.34
CA GLY A 9 1.85 -6.56 10.05
C GLY A 9 3.29 -6.06 9.96
N GLY A 10 4.01 -5.91 11.09
CA GLY A 10 5.38 -5.39 11.11
C GLY A 10 6.42 -6.22 10.35
N THR A 11 6.14 -7.49 10.02
CA THR A 11 7.01 -8.35 9.18
C THR A 11 6.67 -8.26 7.68
N GLY A 12 5.71 -7.42 7.31
CA GLY A 12 5.36 -7.09 5.94
C GLY A 12 6.11 -5.86 5.44
N PHE A 13 5.98 -5.57 4.14
CA PHE A 13 6.74 -4.51 3.47
C PHE A 13 6.59 -3.14 4.13
N LEU A 14 5.36 -2.67 4.34
CA LEU A 14 5.13 -1.36 4.93
C LEU A 14 5.48 -1.37 6.42
N GLY A 15 5.02 -2.39 7.16
CA GLY A 15 5.25 -2.50 8.59
C GLY A 15 6.74 -2.60 8.98
N TYR A 16 7.58 -3.21 8.14
CA TYR A 16 9.03 -3.26 8.34
C TYR A 16 9.64 -1.85 8.33
N TYR A 17 9.30 -1.04 7.33
CA TYR A 17 9.79 0.33 7.24
C TYR A 17 9.19 1.25 8.31
N THR A 18 7.94 1.01 8.74
CA THR A 18 7.39 1.69 9.92
C THR A 18 8.17 1.33 11.18
N ALA A 19 8.55 0.07 11.37
CA ALA A 19 9.32 -0.36 12.54
C ALA A 19 10.69 0.32 12.57
N LEU A 20 11.40 0.38 11.44
CA LEU A 20 12.67 1.09 11.32
C LEU A 20 12.53 2.59 11.64
N ALA A 21 11.52 3.25 11.08
CA ALA A 21 11.25 4.67 11.35
C ALA A 21 10.93 4.90 12.83
N ALA A 22 10.10 4.05 13.44
CA ALA A 22 9.71 4.19 14.84
C ALA A 22 10.89 3.95 15.80
N LEU A 23 11.76 2.98 15.52
CA LEU A 23 12.98 2.76 16.30
C LEU A 23 13.91 3.98 16.27
N LYS A 24 14.05 4.62 15.10
CA LYS A 24 14.85 5.85 14.93
C LYS A 24 14.32 7.00 15.79
N GLU A 25 13.01 7.11 15.93
CA GLU A 25 12.34 8.10 16.80
C GLU A 25 12.26 7.67 18.28
N GLY A 26 12.91 6.56 18.65
CA GLY A 26 13.02 6.12 20.05
C GLY A 26 11.78 5.43 20.62
N TYR A 27 10.89 4.90 19.77
CA TYR A 27 9.78 4.07 20.23
C TYR A 27 10.27 2.71 20.71
N GLU A 28 9.61 2.17 21.75
CA GLU A 28 9.64 0.74 22.02
C GLU A 28 8.64 0.06 21.07
N VAL A 29 9.15 -0.76 20.16
CA VAL A 29 8.35 -1.32 19.05
C VAL A 29 8.08 -2.80 19.26
N ALA A 30 6.83 -3.21 19.05
CA ALA A 30 6.46 -4.59 18.86
C ALA A 30 5.69 -4.79 17.55
N SER A 31 5.69 -6.01 17.04
CA SER A 31 4.95 -6.42 15.85
C SER A 31 4.03 -7.57 16.19
N ILE A 32 2.75 -7.47 15.82
CA ILE A 32 1.85 -8.61 15.73
C ILE A 32 1.84 -9.07 14.29
N ALA A 33 2.32 -10.28 14.03
CA ALA A 33 2.52 -10.78 12.68
C ALA A 33 2.13 -12.26 12.54
N TYR A 34 1.77 -12.64 11.32
CA TYR A 34 1.60 -14.04 10.96
C TYR A 34 2.98 -14.66 10.68
N PRO A 35 3.28 -15.88 11.16
CA PRO A 35 4.60 -16.49 11.04
C PRO A 35 4.84 -17.12 9.66
N ASP A 36 4.77 -16.32 8.59
CA ASP A 36 5.03 -16.76 7.21
C ASP A 36 6.49 -16.62 6.75
N ILE A 37 7.35 -16.02 7.58
CA ILE A 37 8.74 -15.73 7.22
C ILE A 37 9.67 -15.87 8.41
N LYS A 38 10.88 -16.40 8.18
CA LYS A 38 11.93 -16.46 9.21
C LYS A 38 12.59 -15.10 9.37
N LEU A 39 12.77 -14.66 10.61
CA LEU A 39 13.23 -13.29 10.93
C LEU A 39 14.73 -13.20 11.23
N ASP A 40 15.39 -14.32 11.47
CA ASP A 40 16.79 -14.37 11.87
C ASP A 40 17.71 -13.72 10.82
N GLY A 41 18.59 -12.82 11.27
CA GLY A 41 19.66 -12.24 10.46
C GLY A 41 19.30 -10.97 9.69
N TRP A 42 18.03 -10.56 9.63
CA TRP A 42 17.64 -9.35 8.89
C TRP A 42 16.60 -8.48 9.60
N PHE A 43 15.71 -9.05 10.41
CA PHE A 43 14.69 -8.27 11.12
C PHE A 43 15.31 -7.64 12.40
N PRO A 44 14.96 -6.39 12.76
CA PRO A 44 15.54 -5.73 13.93
C PRO A 44 15.26 -6.53 15.22
N LYS A 45 16.31 -6.82 16.00
CA LYS A 45 16.22 -7.64 17.22
C LYS A 45 15.50 -6.91 18.36
N GLU A 46 15.48 -5.59 18.28
CA GLU A 46 14.83 -4.67 19.20
C GLU A 46 13.30 -4.73 19.08
N VAL A 47 12.77 -5.21 17.95
CA VAL A 47 11.32 -5.35 17.74
C VAL A 47 10.85 -6.67 18.33
N LYS A 48 10.05 -6.60 19.39
CA LYS A 48 9.37 -7.79 19.93
C LYS A 48 8.33 -8.30 18.93
N VAL A 49 8.41 -9.55 18.50
CA VAL A 49 7.42 -10.15 17.59
C VAL A 49 6.48 -11.08 18.35
N MET A 50 5.18 -10.91 18.14
CA MET A 50 4.11 -11.71 18.70
C MET A 50 3.30 -12.32 17.56
N GLU A 51 3.01 -13.62 17.64
CA GLU A 51 2.34 -14.33 16.55
C GLU A 51 0.81 -14.24 16.67
N ALA A 52 0.15 -13.85 15.58
CA ALA A 52 -1.30 -13.90 15.44
C ALA A 52 -1.73 -13.94 13.96
N ASP A 53 -2.87 -14.55 13.70
CA ASP A 53 -3.58 -14.43 12.43
C ASP A 53 -4.73 -13.44 12.60
N LEU A 54 -4.56 -12.20 12.14
CA LEU A 54 -5.55 -11.14 12.29
C LEU A 54 -6.90 -11.47 11.62
N PHE A 55 -6.93 -12.43 10.69
CA PHE A 55 -8.14 -12.86 9.99
C PHE A 55 -8.85 -14.02 10.69
N LYS A 56 -8.21 -14.70 11.65
CA LYS A 56 -8.79 -15.83 12.40
C LYS A 56 -8.92 -15.58 13.89
N ASP A 57 -7.91 -14.98 14.51
CA ASP A 57 -7.89 -14.74 15.95
C ASP A 57 -8.98 -13.77 16.37
N ASP A 58 -9.59 -14.01 17.54
CA ASP A 58 -10.68 -13.19 18.05
C ASP A 58 -10.22 -11.84 18.62
N GLU A 59 -11.19 -10.96 18.88
CA GLU A 59 -10.94 -9.60 19.38
C GLU A 59 -10.26 -9.59 20.76
N ASP A 60 -10.55 -10.58 21.62
CA ASP A 60 -10.03 -10.64 22.99
C ASP A 60 -8.56 -11.04 23.03
N LYS A 61 -8.18 -12.03 22.22
CA LYS A 61 -6.78 -12.42 22.02
C LYS A 61 -5.98 -11.24 21.46
N LEU A 62 -6.51 -10.56 20.45
CA LEU A 62 -5.84 -9.39 19.87
C LEU A 62 -5.69 -8.25 20.89
N ALA A 63 -6.71 -7.99 21.71
CA ALA A 63 -6.65 -6.98 22.76
C ALA A 63 -5.60 -7.34 23.83
N ALA A 64 -5.50 -8.61 24.21
CA ALA A 64 -4.49 -9.07 25.16
C ALA A 64 -3.06 -8.84 24.65
N LEU A 65 -2.81 -9.08 23.35
CA LEU A 65 -1.50 -8.83 22.73
C LEU A 65 -1.13 -7.34 22.65
N MET A 66 -2.12 -6.45 22.56
CA MET A 66 -1.92 -5.00 22.48
C MET A 66 -1.92 -4.30 23.84
N LYS A 67 -2.13 -5.03 24.94
CA LYS A 67 -2.18 -4.44 26.28
C LYS A 67 -0.84 -3.82 26.66
N GLY A 68 -0.87 -2.57 27.11
CA GLY A 68 0.30 -1.82 27.55
C GLY A 68 1.04 -1.07 26.44
N TYR A 69 0.51 -1.04 25.21
CA TYR A 69 0.99 -0.17 24.13
C TYR A 69 0.16 1.11 24.05
N ASP A 70 0.82 2.23 23.74
CA ASP A 70 0.17 3.55 23.61
C ASP A 70 -0.40 3.77 22.20
N TYR A 71 0.27 3.20 21.19
CA TYR A 71 0.04 3.49 19.78
C TYR A 71 -0.09 2.21 18.95
N MET A 72 -0.87 2.26 17.87
CA MET A 72 -0.99 1.18 16.90
C MET A 72 -0.78 1.66 15.46
N ILE A 73 -0.04 0.89 14.65
CA ILE A 73 -0.08 0.99 13.18
C ILE A 73 -0.73 -0.27 12.60
N TYR A 74 -1.72 -0.10 11.73
CA TYR A 74 -2.33 -1.18 10.97
C TYR A 74 -1.82 -1.19 9.54
N SER A 75 -0.98 -2.18 9.22
CA SER A 75 -0.27 -2.32 7.93
C SER A 75 -0.64 -3.60 7.17
N VAL A 76 -1.76 -4.23 7.52
CA VAL A 76 -2.22 -5.50 6.93
C VAL A 76 -3.35 -5.27 5.93
N GLY A 77 -3.35 -6.01 4.83
CA GLY A 77 -4.47 -6.04 3.89
C GLY A 77 -4.01 -6.43 2.48
N PRO A 78 -4.90 -7.03 1.68
CA PRO A 78 -4.60 -7.32 0.28
C PRO A 78 -4.43 -6.01 -0.51
N ASP A 79 -3.46 -6.04 -1.42
CA ASP A 79 -3.21 -5.00 -2.41
C ASP A 79 -4.19 -5.12 -3.60
N ASP A 80 -4.44 -4.03 -4.33
CA ASP A 80 -5.38 -3.99 -5.45
C ASP A 80 -4.99 -4.92 -6.62
N ARG A 81 -3.71 -5.30 -6.69
CA ARG A 81 -3.15 -6.20 -7.69
C ARG A 81 -3.40 -7.68 -7.38
N VAL A 82 -3.95 -8.00 -6.21
CA VAL A 82 -4.42 -9.36 -5.88
C VAL A 82 -5.72 -9.66 -6.66
N THR A 83 -5.78 -10.83 -7.28
CA THR A 83 -6.98 -11.30 -8.01
C THR A 83 -7.53 -12.55 -7.33
N PRO A 84 -8.42 -12.39 -6.33
CA PRO A 84 -8.98 -13.52 -5.58
C PRO A 84 -9.96 -14.36 -6.40
N LYS A 85 -10.39 -15.49 -5.82
CA LYS A 85 -11.57 -16.21 -6.31
C LYS A 85 -12.79 -15.30 -6.21
N ALA A 86 -13.65 -15.35 -7.22
CA ALA A 86 -14.90 -14.62 -7.21
C ALA A 86 -15.83 -15.13 -6.10
N PRO A 87 -16.65 -14.26 -5.47
CA PRO A 87 -16.69 -12.81 -5.70
C PRO A 87 -15.58 -12.04 -4.95
N ALA A 88 -14.96 -11.07 -5.64
CA ALA A 88 -13.85 -10.29 -5.07
C ALA A 88 -14.30 -9.27 -4.03
N LYS A 89 -15.55 -8.79 -4.13
CA LYS A 89 -16.09 -7.75 -3.25
C LYS A 89 -16.03 -8.17 -1.79
N GLU A 90 -16.50 -9.36 -1.46
CA GLU A 90 -16.49 -9.96 -0.13
C GLU A 90 -15.06 -10.18 0.35
N PHE A 91 -14.18 -10.70 -0.52
CA PHE A 91 -12.77 -10.90 -0.19
C PHE A 91 -12.09 -9.62 0.30
N PHE A 92 -12.26 -8.51 -0.44
CA PHE A 92 -11.69 -7.21 -0.09
C PHE A 92 -12.41 -6.56 1.09
N TYR A 93 -13.74 -6.64 1.14
CA TYR A 93 -14.52 -6.06 2.24
C TYR A 93 -14.16 -6.72 3.58
N ASP A 94 -14.12 -8.05 3.66
CA ASP A 94 -13.78 -8.75 4.89
C ASP A 94 -12.37 -8.39 5.36
N ARG A 95 -11.40 -8.39 4.44
CA ARG A 95 -9.98 -8.17 4.78
C ARG A 95 -9.62 -6.74 5.07
N LEU A 96 -10.18 -5.78 4.34
CA LEU A 96 -9.86 -4.37 4.49
C LEU A 96 -10.78 -3.66 5.48
N VAL A 97 -12.03 -4.12 5.63
CA VAL A 97 -13.02 -3.47 6.49
C VAL A 97 -13.27 -4.31 7.75
N THR A 98 -13.86 -5.49 7.63
CA THR A 98 -14.34 -6.26 8.78
C THR A 98 -13.23 -6.62 9.77
N TYR A 99 -12.15 -7.23 9.28
CA TYR A 99 -11.05 -7.66 10.14
C TYR A 99 -10.20 -6.48 10.63
N CYS A 100 -10.04 -5.43 9.81
CA CYS A 100 -9.40 -4.20 10.25
C CYS A 100 -10.19 -3.55 11.41
N ALA A 101 -11.51 -3.43 11.25
CA ALA A 101 -12.38 -2.87 12.27
C ALA A 101 -12.31 -3.64 13.60
N LYS A 102 -12.25 -4.98 13.55
CA LYS A 102 -12.01 -5.84 14.72
C LYS A 102 -10.69 -5.51 15.42
N CYS A 103 -9.59 -5.37 14.67
CA CYS A 103 -8.30 -5.00 15.26
C CYS A 103 -8.34 -3.62 15.94
N PHE A 104 -9.05 -2.65 15.36
CA PHE A 104 -9.20 -1.32 15.97
C PHE A 104 -10.03 -1.35 17.25
N ARG A 105 -11.10 -2.16 17.32
CA ARG A 105 -11.85 -2.36 18.57
C ARG A 105 -11.01 -3.06 19.63
N ALA A 106 -10.23 -4.08 19.23
CA ALA A 106 -9.28 -4.74 20.12
C ALA A 106 -8.22 -3.77 20.67
N ALA A 107 -7.70 -2.86 19.83
CA ALA A 107 -6.72 -1.85 20.24
C ALA A 107 -7.33 -0.87 21.25
N GLU A 108 -8.54 -0.37 20.98
CA GLU A 108 -9.26 0.51 21.91
C GLU A 108 -9.56 -0.21 23.24
N LYS A 109 -9.99 -1.48 23.20
CA LYS A 109 -10.17 -2.33 24.38
C LYS A 109 -8.88 -2.52 25.18
N ALA A 110 -7.73 -2.56 24.51
CA ALA A 110 -6.40 -2.69 25.12
C ALA A 110 -5.88 -1.38 25.73
N GLY A 111 -6.56 -0.25 25.50
CA GLY A 111 -6.16 1.07 25.98
C GLY A 111 -5.20 1.82 25.05
N VAL A 112 -5.09 1.42 23.78
CA VAL A 112 -4.35 2.18 22.76
C VAL A 112 -5.00 3.56 22.62
N LYS A 113 -4.18 4.60 22.63
CA LYS A 113 -4.62 6.00 22.61
C LYS A 113 -4.82 6.53 21.19
N LYS A 114 -3.97 6.08 20.26
CA LYS A 114 -4.02 6.51 18.87
C LYS A 114 -3.57 5.42 17.91
N ALA A 115 -4.30 5.29 16.81
CA ALA A 115 -4.07 4.30 15.80
C ALA A 115 -3.99 4.93 14.40
N VAL A 116 -3.09 4.42 13.59
CA VAL A 116 -2.93 4.82 12.19
C VAL A 116 -3.21 3.62 11.28
N VAL A 117 -3.98 3.82 10.22
CA VAL A 117 -4.24 2.79 9.19
C VAL A 117 -3.63 3.18 7.85
N TYR A 118 -2.94 2.22 7.23
CA TYR A 118 -2.52 2.32 5.83
C TYR A 118 -3.68 1.97 4.89
N ASN A 119 -4.13 3.01 4.18
CA ASN A 119 -5.20 2.98 3.19
C ASN A 119 -4.62 3.27 1.80
N SER A 120 -5.44 3.72 0.85
CA SER A 120 -5.05 3.98 -0.53
C SER A 120 -5.45 5.40 -0.92
N TYR A 121 -4.61 6.06 -1.71
CA TYR A 121 -4.92 7.33 -2.34
C TYR A 121 -6.18 7.31 -3.23
N PHE A 122 -6.75 6.14 -3.56
CA PHE A 122 -7.99 6.03 -4.29
C PHE A 122 -9.18 6.53 -3.48
N THR A 123 -9.11 6.49 -2.14
CA THR A 123 -10.10 7.11 -1.27
C THR A 123 -10.11 8.63 -1.48
N TYR A 124 -8.94 9.27 -1.55
CA TYR A 124 -8.82 10.69 -1.90
C TYR A 124 -9.32 10.97 -3.32
N PHE A 125 -8.91 10.17 -4.30
CA PHE A 125 -9.30 10.36 -5.70
C PHE A 125 -10.79 10.14 -5.96
N ASN A 126 -11.47 9.31 -5.18
CA ASN A 126 -12.92 9.15 -5.27
C ASN A 126 -13.65 10.48 -5.03
N ASP A 127 -13.16 11.27 -4.07
CA ASP A 127 -13.81 12.52 -3.67
C ASP A 127 -13.50 13.67 -4.64
N ILE A 128 -12.27 13.72 -5.17
CA ILE A 128 -11.87 14.79 -6.09
C ILE A 128 -12.21 14.49 -7.57
N TYR A 129 -12.51 13.23 -7.91
CA TYR A 129 -12.95 12.82 -9.26
C TYR A 129 -14.28 12.04 -9.22
N PRO A 130 -15.39 12.63 -8.73
CA PRO A 130 -16.65 11.93 -8.54
C PRO A 130 -17.22 11.35 -9.84
N LYS A 131 -16.95 12.00 -10.99
CA LYS A 131 -17.38 11.54 -12.33
C LYS A 131 -16.74 10.23 -12.78
N ALA A 132 -15.66 9.79 -12.13
CA ALA A 132 -15.01 8.51 -12.45
C ALA A 132 -15.73 7.32 -11.77
N HIS A 133 -16.66 7.57 -10.84
CA HIS A 133 -17.43 6.54 -10.15
C HIS A 133 -16.54 5.40 -9.60
N LEU A 134 -15.39 5.76 -8.99
CA LEU A 134 -14.34 4.79 -8.67
C LEU A 134 -14.84 3.70 -7.72
N ALA A 135 -15.58 4.07 -6.67
CA ALA A 135 -16.18 3.11 -5.74
C ALA A 135 -17.18 2.16 -6.40
N GLU A 136 -17.96 2.64 -7.37
CA GLU A 136 -18.95 1.83 -8.08
C GLU A 136 -18.28 0.84 -9.05
N ASN A 137 -17.20 1.27 -9.69
CA ASN A 137 -16.49 0.49 -10.70
C ASN A 137 -15.44 -0.48 -10.11
N HIS A 138 -14.99 -0.25 -8.87
CA HIS A 138 -13.83 -0.96 -8.30
C HIS A 138 -14.09 -1.36 -6.85
N CYS A 139 -14.31 -2.66 -6.61
CA CYS A 139 -14.63 -3.16 -5.28
C CYS A 139 -13.50 -2.94 -4.25
N TYR A 140 -12.22 -2.92 -4.69
CA TYR A 140 -11.10 -2.52 -3.84
C TYR A 140 -11.24 -1.07 -3.37
N VAL A 141 -11.59 -0.14 -4.27
CA VAL A 141 -11.77 1.28 -3.91
C VAL A 141 -12.95 1.44 -2.96
N ALA A 142 -14.07 0.76 -3.23
CA ALA A 142 -15.21 0.72 -2.32
C ALA A 142 -14.82 0.23 -0.91
N ALA A 143 -14.03 -0.84 -0.82
CA ALA A 143 -13.57 -1.38 0.46
C ALA A 143 -12.63 -0.42 1.20
N ARG A 144 -11.74 0.31 0.49
CA ARG A 144 -10.85 1.30 1.12
C ARG A 144 -11.60 2.53 1.66
N ILE A 145 -12.65 2.97 0.95
CA ILE A 145 -13.54 4.04 1.44
C ILE A 145 -14.33 3.54 2.66
N ALA A 146 -14.87 2.32 2.59
CA ALA A 146 -15.60 1.71 3.71
C ALA A 146 -14.69 1.51 4.94
N GLN A 147 -13.42 1.13 4.75
CA GLN A 147 -12.43 1.05 5.83
C GLN A 147 -12.29 2.42 6.52
N TYR A 148 -12.04 3.48 5.76
CA TYR A 148 -11.92 4.84 6.32
C TYR A 148 -13.16 5.27 7.12
N LYS A 149 -14.36 5.09 6.55
CA LYS A 149 -15.61 5.46 7.21
C LYS A 149 -15.87 4.63 8.47
N THR A 150 -15.79 3.31 8.36
CA THR A 150 -16.08 2.37 9.46
C THR A 150 -15.20 2.65 10.67
N LEU A 151 -13.90 2.90 10.46
CA LEU A 151 -12.98 3.18 11.56
C LEU A 151 -13.30 4.49 12.29
N ASN A 152 -13.71 5.51 11.55
CA ASN A 152 -14.13 6.79 12.12
C ASN A 152 -15.50 6.75 12.80
N GLU A 153 -16.41 5.93 12.30
CA GLU A 153 -17.75 5.76 12.87
C GLU A 153 -17.72 4.90 14.14
N GLN A 154 -16.84 3.89 14.20
CA GLN A 154 -16.82 2.96 15.34
C GLN A 154 -15.95 3.41 16.53
N LYS A 155 -14.97 4.30 16.31
CA LYS A 155 -14.06 4.74 17.38
C LYS A 155 -14.85 5.45 18.49
N LYS A 156 -14.40 5.31 19.73
CA LYS A 156 -14.98 6.01 20.89
C LYS A 156 -14.01 7.06 21.39
N ALA A 157 -12.91 6.62 22.01
CA ALA A 157 -11.92 7.49 22.64
C ALA A 157 -10.55 7.39 21.98
N MET A 158 -10.25 6.29 21.28
CA MET A 158 -8.99 6.13 20.56
C MET A 158 -8.98 7.03 19.31
N GLU A 159 -7.94 7.86 19.17
CA GLU A 159 -7.75 8.65 17.96
C GLU A 159 -7.44 7.74 16.76
N VAL A 160 -7.97 8.07 15.59
CA VAL A 160 -7.74 7.31 14.35
C VAL A 160 -7.28 8.23 13.23
N VAL A 161 -6.15 7.91 12.62
CA VAL A 161 -5.63 8.64 11.46
C VAL A 161 -5.50 7.70 10.27
N THR A 162 -5.86 8.16 9.08
CA THR A 162 -5.81 7.36 7.84
C THR A 162 -4.82 7.94 6.85
N LEU A 163 -3.94 7.08 6.33
CA LEU A 163 -2.94 7.46 5.32
C LEU A 163 -3.29 6.84 3.97
N GLY A 164 -3.62 7.69 2.99
CA GLY A 164 -3.89 7.28 1.62
C GLY A 164 -2.59 7.11 0.85
N LEU A 165 -2.11 5.87 0.73
CA LEU A 165 -0.81 5.60 0.12
C LEU A 165 -0.88 5.49 -1.43
N PRO A 166 0.17 5.92 -2.14
CA PRO A 166 0.21 5.93 -3.60
C PRO A 166 0.97 4.71 -4.14
N TYR A 167 1.62 4.84 -5.30
CA TYR A 167 2.53 3.82 -5.80
C TYR A 167 3.82 3.84 -4.98
N ILE A 168 4.12 2.72 -4.32
CA ILE A 168 5.26 2.60 -3.41
C ILE A 168 6.37 1.80 -4.07
N PHE A 169 7.59 2.29 -3.98
CA PHE A 169 8.81 1.66 -4.49
C PHE A 169 9.80 1.39 -3.37
N GLY A 170 10.59 0.34 -3.55
CA GLY A 170 11.55 -0.17 -2.58
C GLY A 170 11.49 -1.69 -2.49
N ALA A 171 12.28 -2.25 -1.58
CA ALA A 171 12.30 -3.68 -1.30
C ALA A 171 12.52 -3.92 0.19
N MET A 172 12.11 -5.08 0.68
CA MET A 172 12.51 -5.56 2.00
C MET A 172 13.30 -6.86 1.88
N PRO A 173 14.11 -7.24 2.89
CA PRO A 173 14.75 -8.54 2.92
C PRO A 173 13.73 -9.69 2.84
N GLU A 174 14.18 -10.86 2.36
CA GLU A 174 13.41 -12.10 2.26
C GLU A 174 12.09 -12.10 1.46
N ARG A 175 11.64 -10.95 0.93
CA ARG A 175 10.45 -10.86 0.06
C ARG A 175 10.77 -10.27 -1.30
N ILE A 176 10.07 -10.80 -2.30
CA ILE A 176 10.13 -10.29 -3.67
C ILE A 176 9.03 -9.24 -3.81
N PRO A 177 9.34 -8.03 -4.31
CA PRO A 177 8.34 -6.99 -4.55
C PRO A 177 7.23 -7.49 -5.49
N LEU A 178 5.98 -7.14 -5.16
CA LEU A 178 4.80 -7.48 -5.96
C LEU A 178 4.95 -7.03 -7.42
N TRP A 179 5.67 -5.92 -7.64
CA TRP A 179 6.00 -5.38 -8.97
C TRP A 179 6.51 -6.44 -9.94
N ARG A 180 7.28 -7.43 -9.49
CA ARG A 180 7.81 -8.49 -10.37
C ARG A 180 6.70 -9.26 -11.06
N ASP A 181 5.87 -9.92 -10.26
CA ASP A 181 4.97 -10.96 -10.76
C ASP A 181 3.70 -10.34 -11.36
N VAL A 182 3.25 -9.20 -10.84
CA VAL A 182 2.02 -8.54 -11.29
C VAL A 182 2.23 -7.62 -12.51
N PHE A 183 3.46 -7.15 -12.71
CA PHE A 183 3.74 -6.10 -13.69
C PHE A 183 4.98 -6.39 -14.55
N LEU A 184 6.17 -6.44 -13.95
CA LEU A 184 7.44 -6.46 -14.68
C LEU A 184 7.58 -7.72 -15.54
N ASN A 185 7.15 -8.90 -15.09
CA ASN A 185 7.22 -10.15 -15.87
C ASN A 185 6.47 -10.05 -17.22
N ARG A 186 5.44 -9.19 -17.32
CA ARG A 186 4.70 -8.95 -18.57
C ARG A 186 5.53 -8.20 -19.61
N PHE A 187 6.53 -7.46 -19.14
CA PHE A 187 7.43 -6.66 -19.95
C PHE A 187 8.83 -7.29 -20.04
N ALA A 188 9.27 -8.07 -19.06
CA ALA A 188 10.58 -8.73 -19.02
C ALA A 188 10.82 -9.51 -20.31
N TYR A 189 10.03 -10.56 -20.53
CA TYR A 189 10.37 -11.59 -21.50
C TYR A 189 9.99 -11.23 -22.94
N GLY A 190 11.00 -11.02 -23.78
CA GLY A 190 10.92 -11.10 -25.24
C GLY A 190 10.24 -9.93 -25.97
N LYS A 191 9.70 -8.93 -25.25
CA LYS A 191 8.99 -7.79 -25.87
C LYS A 191 9.87 -6.55 -25.97
N LYS A 192 10.30 -6.21 -27.20
CA LYS A 192 11.07 -5.00 -27.49
C LYS A 192 10.28 -3.69 -27.30
N VAL A 193 8.95 -3.77 -27.29
CA VAL A 193 8.03 -2.64 -27.17
C VAL A 193 7.10 -2.84 -25.99
N ILE A 194 6.98 -1.82 -25.15
CA ILE A 194 6.06 -1.75 -24.01
C ILE A 194 4.81 -0.98 -24.47
N PHE A 195 3.64 -1.59 -24.31
CA PHE A 195 2.35 -0.94 -24.55
C PHE A 195 1.76 -0.53 -23.21
N PHE A 196 1.69 0.77 -22.95
CA PHE A 196 1.17 1.30 -21.70
C PHE A 196 0.43 2.62 -21.94
N PRO A 197 -0.77 2.86 -21.39
CA PRO A 197 -1.49 4.11 -21.62
C PRO A 197 -0.69 5.34 -21.16
N LYS A 198 -0.95 6.49 -21.79
CA LYS A 198 -0.37 7.77 -21.37
C LYS A 198 -1.08 8.24 -20.11
N GLY A 199 -0.34 8.54 -19.06
CA GLY A 199 -0.87 9.03 -17.79
C GLY A 199 0.24 9.24 -16.77
N SER A 200 -0.15 9.68 -15.58
CA SER A 200 0.75 9.97 -14.46
C SER A 200 0.11 9.54 -13.14
N THR A 201 0.95 9.21 -12.17
CA THR A 201 0.55 8.91 -10.79
C THR A 201 1.53 9.53 -9.81
N SER A 202 1.07 9.74 -8.59
CA SER A 202 1.95 10.00 -7.45
C SER A 202 2.69 8.73 -7.05
N MET A 203 3.93 8.88 -6.64
CA MET A 203 4.86 7.81 -6.26
C MET A 203 5.63 8.21 -5.00
N ILE A 204 6.11 7.22 -4.25
CA ILE A 204 6.87 7.43 -3.03
C ILE A 204 7.87 6.28 -2.77
N ALA A 205 9.01 6.60 -2.18
CA ALA A 205 9.92 5.62 -1.59
C ALA A 205 9.33 5.03 -0.30
N VAL A 206 9.50 3.73 -0.07
CA VAL A 206 8.88 3.03 1.08
C VAL A 206 9.39 3.54 2.43
N GLU A 207 10.61 4.06 2.49
CA GLU A 207 11.20 4.71 3.67
C GLU A 207 10.28 5.84 4.17
N HIS A 208 9.79 6.69 3.25
CA HIS A 208 8.91 7.81 3.55
C HIS A 208 7.49 7.36 3.93
N VAL A 209 7.07 6.13 3.59
CA VAL A 209 5.82 5.54 4.11
C VAL A 209 5.95 5.17 5.59
N GLY A 210 7.13 4.68 5.99
CA GLY A 210 7.46 4.43 7.39
C GLY A 210 7.42 5.73 8.20
N GLU A 211 8.09 6.77 7.71
CA GLU A 211 8.09 8.11 8.28
C GLU A 211 6.68 8.70 8.38
N ALA A 212 5.87 8.59 7.32
CA ALA A 212 4.47 9.03 7.35
C ALA A 212 3.65 8.33 8.43
N GLY A 213 3.89 7.02 8.66
CA GLY A 213 3.25 6.27 9.74
C GLY A 213 3.57 6.84 11.11
N VAL A 214 4.86 7.09 11.39
CA VAL A 214 5.31 7.67 12.67
C VAL A 214 4.82 9.12 12.81
N GLY A 215 5.00 9.94 11.79
CA GLY A 215 4.52 11.32 11.75
C GLY A 215 3.02 11.44 12.00
N ALA A 216 2.21 10.51 11.48
CA ALA A 216 0.78 10.47 11.75
C ALA A 216 0.43 10.14 13.21
N LEU A 217 1.23 9.31 13.89
CA LEU A 217 1.07 9.08 15.33
C LEU A 217 1.38 10.36 16.13
N GLU A 218 2.40 11.11 15.73
CA GLU A 218 2.85 12.28 16.48
C GLU A 218 2.03 13.54 16.21
N TYR A 219 1.71 13.79 14.95
CA TYR A 219 1.18 15.08 14.47
C TYR A 219 -0.17 14.97 13.76
N GLY A 220 -0.56 13.76 13.34
CA GLY A 220 -1.82 13.53 12.64
C GLY A 220 -3.04 13.90 13.50
N LYS A 221 -4.05 14.52 12.91
CA LYS A 221 -5.27 14.92 13.60
C LYS A 221 -6.27 13.77 13.64
N ASP A 222 -6.97 13.63 14.76
CA ASP A 222 -8.00 12.60 14.91
C ASP A 222 -9.07 12.70 13.80
N GLY A 223 -9.34 11.56 13.18
CA GLY A 223 -10.27 11.37 12.07
C GLY A 223 -9.81 11.89 10.71
N ALA A 224 -8.60 12.43 10.60
CA ALA A 224 -8.10 12.96 9.33
C ALA A 224 -7.69 11.85 8.34
N PHE A 225 -7.82 12.19 7.07
CA PHE A 225 -7.28 11.44 5.94
C PHE A 225 -6.15 12.24 5.29
N TYR A 226 -4.95 11.70 5.26
CA TYR A 226 -3.79 12.32 4.61
C TYR A 226 -3.44 11.57 3.32
N PRO A 227 -3.59 12.18 2.13
CA PRO A 227 -3.08 11.60 0.89
C PRO A 227 -1.55 11.75 0.87
N VAL A 228 -0.83 10.67 1.13
CA VAL A 228 0.63 10.65 1.21
C VAL A 228 1.21 10.43 -0.18
N ALA A 229 2.23 11.20 -0.55
CA ALA A 229 3.02 11.03 -1.76
C ALA A 229 4.35 11.79 -1.64
N ASP A 230 5.20 11.69 -2.67
CA ASP A 230 6.43 12.46 -2.75
C ASP A 230 6.61 13.09 -4.14
N GLU A 231 6.71 12.25 -5.18
CA GLU A 231 6.95 12.72 -6.55
C GLU A 231 5.81 12.34 -7.50
N ASN A 232 5.50 13.23 -8.44
CA ASN A 232 4.51 13.02 -9.50
C ASN A 232 5.22 12.74 -10.83
N HIS A 233 5.05 11.53 -11.37
CA HIS A 233 5.71 11.13 -12.61
C HIS A 233 4.75 10.48 -13.60
N THR A 234 5.11 10.58 -14.88
CA THR A 234 4.42 9.82 -15.94
C THR A 234 4.72 8.33 -15.82
N TYR A 235 3.81 7.48 -16.32
CA TYR A 235 4.10 6.06 -16.43
C TYR A 235 5.29 5.76 -17.36
N ASN A 236 5.54 6.61 -18.36
CA ASN A 236 6.72 6.48 -19.22
C ASN A 236 8.01 6.68 -18.44
N TRP A 237 8.06 7.70 -17.57
CA TRP A 237 9.21 7.91 -16.68
C TRP A 237 9.42 6.71 -15.77
N MET A 238 8.35 6.21 -15.14
CA MET A 238 8.42 5.05 -14.25
C MET A 238 8.98 3.81 -14.97
N LEU A 239 8.42 3.51 -16.15
CA LEU A 239 8.84 2.38 -16.98
C LEU A 239 10.28 2.55 -17.47
N ASP A 240 10.67 3.74 -17.93
CA ASP A 240 12.04 4.03 -18.34
C ASP A 240 13.02 3.81 -17.19
N THR A 241 12.71 4.31 -15.98
CA THR A 241 13.55 4.13 -14.80
C THR A 241 13.68 2.65 -14.43
N MET A 242 12.58 1.89 -14.43
CA MET A 242 12.61 0.43 -14.20
C MET A 242 13.44 -0.31 -15.27
N MET A 243 13.28 0.05 -16.56
CA MET A 243 14.03 -0.61 -17.64
C MET A 243 15.52 -0.26 -17.59
N MET A 244 15.86 0.99 -17.27
CA MET A 244 17.25 1.40 -17.06
C MET A 244 17.88 0.63 -15.89
N ALA A 245 17.20 0.52 -14.76
CA ALA A 245 17.69 -0.22 -13.60
C ALA A 245 17.84 -1.72 -13.88
N GLY A 246 16.86 -2.34 -14.56
CA GLY A 246 16.89 -3.78 -14.82
C GLY A 246 17.75 -4.22 -16.01
N LEU A 247 17.83 -3.42 -17.08
CA LEU A 247 18.48 -3.81 -18.35
C LEU A 247 19.67 -2.94 -18.74
N GLY A 248 19.94 -1.85 -17.99
CA GLY A 248 20.89 -0.81 -18.40
C GLY A 248 20.45 -0.02 -19.64
N LYS A 249 19.21 -0.20 -20.13
CA LYS A 249 18.70 0.49 -21.31
C LYS A 249 17.19 0.65 -21.29
N LYS A 250 16.71 1.73 -21.91
CA LYS A 250 15.29 1.96 -22.16
C LYS A 250 14.74 1.01 -23.22
N ARG A 251 13.43 0.76 -23.17
CA ARG A 251 12.66 0.09 -24.23
C ARG A 251 11.73 1.10 -24.89
N LYS A 252 11.35 0.85 -26.15
CA LYS A 252 10.37 1.71 -26.83
C LYS A 252 9.02 1.57 -26.11
N ILE A 253 8.47 2.68 -25.65
CA ILE A 253 7.12 2.73 -25.07
C ILE A 253 6.16 3.28 -26.11
N MET A 254 5.09 2.55 -26.39
CA MET A 254 3.96 3.00 -27.19
C MET A 254 2.78 3.24 -26.28
N ASN A 255 2.11 4.38 -26.47
CA ASN A 255 0.99 4.81 -25.65
C ASN A 255 -0.34 4.70 -26.41
N PRO A 256 -0.93 3.50 -26.54
CA PRO A 256 -2.27 3.35 -27.11
C PRO A 256 -3.28 4.12 -26.25
N ALA A 257 -4.34 4.61 -26.91
CA ALA A 257 -5.43 5.31 -26.23
C ALA A 257 -6.07 4.40 -25.15
N GLY A 258 -6.56 4.99 -24.06
CA GLY A 258 -7.08 4.25 -22.90
C GLY A 258 -8.19 3.25 -23.27
N TRP A 259 -9.05 3.57 -24.24
CA TRP A 259 -10.09 2.67 -24.71
C TRP A 259 -9.52 1.43 -25.45
N ILE A 260 -8.41 1.58 -26.19
CA ILE A 260 -7.71 0.45 -26.84
C ILE A 260 -7.11 -0.46 -25.76
N CYS A 261 -6.46 0.12 -24.74
CA CYS A 261 -5.99 -0.63 -23.57
C CYS A 261 -7.15 -1.35 -22.88
N GLY A 262 -8.31 -0.68 -22.74
CA GLY A 262 -9.53 -1.24 -22.16
C GLY A 262 -10.05 -2.47 -22.92
N LEU A 263 -9.96 -2.48 -24.25
CA LEU A 263 -10.30 -3.67 -25.05
C LEU A 263 -9.35 -4.84 -24.76
N GLY A 264 -8.04 -4.60 -24.68
CA GLY A 264 -7.07 -5.63 -24.27
C GLY A 264 -7.34 -6.15 -22.85
N ALA A 265 -7.69 -5.26 -21.93
CA ALA A 265 -8.04 -5.58 -20.55
C ALA A 265 -9.31 -6.43 -20.43
N LYS A 266 -10.27 -6.31 -21.36
CA LYS A 266 -11.46 -7.18 -21.41
C LYS A 266 -11.10 -8.64 -21.66
N SER A 267 -10.08 -8.92 -22.48
CA SER A 267 -9.62 -10.29 -22.71
C SER A 267 -8.99 -10.90 -21.46
N ILE A 268 -8.22 -10.11 -20.70
CA ILE A 268 -7.59 -10.55 -19.45
C ILE A 268 -8.67 -10.91 -18.42
N ILE A 269 -9.62 -10.00 -18.17
CA ILE A 269 -10.68 -10.27 -17.19
C ILE A 269 -11.58 -11.44 -17.59
N HIS A 270 -11.80 -11.68 -18.89
CA HIS A 270 -12.53 -12.85 -19.36
C HIS A 270 -11.76 -14.15 -19.08
N ALA A 271 -10.43 -14.13 -19.25
CA ALA A 271 -9.57 -15.26 -18.90
C ALA A 271 -9.56 -15.54 -17.39
N ASP A 272 -9.55 -14.50 -16.56
CA ASP A 272 -9.64 -14.63 -15.10
C ASP A 272 -11.00 -15.18 -14.67
N LYS A 273 -12.10 -14.69 -15.26
CA LYS A 273 -13.45 -15.22 -15.03
C LYS A 273 -13.57 -16.71 -15.35
N LYS A 274 -12.95 -17.18 -16.44
CA LYS A 274 -12.90 -18.61 -16.78
C LYS A 274 -12.19 -19.46 -15.72
N LYS A 275 -11.29 -18.87 -14.93
CA LYS A 275 -10.60 -19.51 -13.81
C LYS A 275 -11.34 -19.33 -12.48
N GLY A 276 -12.52 -18.72 -12.49
CA GLY A 276 -13.27 -18.36 -11.28
C GLY A 276 -12.63 -17.24 -10.46
N LEU A 277 -11.84 -16.37 -11.09
CA LEU A 277 -11.15 -15.25 -10.47
C LEU A 277 -11.84 -13.92 -10.81
N GLU A 278 -11.77 -12.97 -9.90
CA GLU A 278 -12.29 -11.61 -10.09
C GLU A 278 -11.32 -10.57 -9.48
N PRO A 279 -10.97 -9.48 -10.20
CA PRO A 279 -10.02 -8.50 -9.70
C PRO A 279 -10.65 -7.45 -8.79
N GLY A 280 -9.86 -6.91 -7.86
CA GLY A 280 -10.26 -5.78 -7.01
C GLY A 280 -10.55 -4.50 -7.78
N LEU A 281 -9.79 -4.26 -8.86
CA LEU A 281 -10.03 -3.20 -9.82
C LEU A 281 -10.50 -3.78 -11.15
N TYR A 282 -11.67 -3.36 -11.62
CA TYR A 282 -12.15 -3.74 -12.95
C TYR A 282 -11.26 -3.19 -14.08
N TYR A 283 -10.40 -4.04 -14.63
CA TYR A 283 -9.31 -3.65 -15.54
C TYR A 283 -9.72 -2.76 -16.73
N PRO A 284 -10.85 -2.99 -17.44
CA PRO A 284 -11.23 -2.13 -18.55
C PRO A 284 -11.46 -0.67 -18.13
N LYS A 285 -12.08 -0.45 -16.95
CA LYS A 285 -12.31 0.88 -16.39
C LYS A 285 -11.04 1.49 -15.83
N VAL A 286 -10.16 0.69 -15.22
CA VAL A 286 -8.83 1.15 -14.79
C VAL A 286 -8.08 1.80 -15.95
N MET A 287 -8.13 1.21 -17.15
CA MET A 287 -7.44 1.77 -18.32
C MET A 287 -8.03 3.10 -18.79
N THR A 288 -9.35 3.31 -18.71
CA THR A 288 -10.01 4.52 -19.20
C THR A 288 -10.10 5.63 -18.16
N ASP A 289 -10.25 5.26 -16.89
CA ASP A 289 -10.66 6.19 -15.83
C ASP A 289 -9.48 6.52 -14.91
N ILE A 290 -8.44 5.69 -14.88
CA ILE A 290 -7.27 5.85 -14.00
C ILE A 290 -5.97 5.95 -14.82
N MET A 291 -5.55 4.87 -15.48
CA MET A 291 -4.21 4.74 -16.10
C MET A 291 -4.01 5.63 -17.33
N SER A 292 -5.09 6.09 -17.98
CA SER A 292 -4.98 7.03 -19.10
C SER A 292 -5.15 8.51 -18.69
N LYS A 293 -5.14 8.78 -17.38
CA LYS A 293 -5.33 10.10 -16.78
C LYS A 293 -4.09 10.50 -15.98
N ASN A 294 -4.02 11.78 -15.63
CA ASN A 294 -3.02 12.30 -14.69
C ASN A 294 -3.60 12.24 -13.29
N MET A 295 -3.61 11.05 -12.68
CA MET A 295 -4.11 10.79 -11.34
C MET A 295 -3.02 11.09 -10.31
N VAL A 296 -2.74 12.38 -10.13
CA VAL A 296 -1.69 12.88 -9.24
C VAL A 296 -2.29 13.69 -8.09
N ILE A 297 -1.72 13.56 -6.90
CA ILE A 297 -1.97 14.45 -5.77
C ILE A 297 -1.31 15.80 -6.10
N PRO A 298 -2.01 16.94 -6.01
CA PRO A 298 -1.43 18.25 -6.27
C PRO A 298 -0.18 18.50 -5.43
N GLN A 299 0.87 19.09 -6.01
CA GLN A 299 2.15 19.29 -5.32
C GLN A 299 1.99 20.06 -4.01
N GLU A 300 1.18 21.11 -3.99
CA GLU A 300 0.89 21.89 -2.77
C GLU A 300 0.31 21.02 -1.65
N LYS A 301 -0.55 20.06 -1.99
CA LYS A 301 -1.11 19.11 -1.01
C LYS A 301 -0.05 18.12 -0.52
N ILE A 302 0.85 17.67 -1.41
CA ILE A 302 1.99 16.83 -1.00
C ILE A 302 2.87 17.60 0.00
N ASP A 303 3.22 18.83 -0.32
CA ASP A 303 4.09 19.67 0.52
C ASP A 303 3.44 19.98 1.86
N GLU A 304 2.14 20.26 1.90
CA GLU A 304 1.36 20.41 3.13
C GLU A 304 1.43 19.16 4.01
N VAL A 305 1.13 17.98 3.45
CA VAL A 305 1.10 16.72 4.20
C VAL A 305 2.50 16.32 4.68
N CYS A 306 3.52 16.42 3.83
CA CYS A 306 4.90 16.15 4.22
C CYS A 306 5.37 17.11 5.31
N THR A 307 4.99 18.38 5.26
CA THR A 307 5.32 19.35 6.31
C THR A 307 4.61 19.02 7.62
N GLU A 308 3.29 18.78 7.58
CA GLU A 308 2.49 18.50 8.79
C GLU A 308 2.92 17.21 9.48
N LEU A 309 3.27 16.18 8.71
CA LEU A 309 3.66 14.87 9.24
C LEU A 309 5.18 14.65 9.30
N HIS A 310 5.98 15.67 9.00
CA HIS A 310 7.46 15.60 9.03
C HIS A 310 8.04 14.45 8.18
N ILE A 311 7.50 14.26 6.97
CA ILE A 311 7.90 13.20 6.04
C ILE A 311 9.10 13.68 5.21
N GLY A 312 10.13 12.85 5.08
CA GLY A 312 11.24 13.07 4.16
C GLY A 312 10.82 13.07 2.69
N ARG A 313 11.74 13.46 1.81
CA ARG A 313 11.51 13.58 0.36
C ARG A 313 12.68 12.98 -0.42
N GLY A 314 12.40 12.49 -1.63
CA GLY A 314 13.38 11.95 -2.57
C GLY A 314 13.59 10.44 -2.46
N GLY A 315 14.72 9.95 -2.96
CA GLY A 315 15.08 8.53 -2.90
C GLY A 315 14.25 7.61 -3.81
N LEU A 316 13.35 8.16 -4.64
CA LEU A 316 12.43 7.36 -5.46
C LEU A 316 13.16 6.53 -6.52
N LYS A 317 14.17 7.09 -7.19
CA LYS A 317 14.92 6.37 -8.23
C LYS A 317 15.74 5.24 -7.61
N GLU A 318 16.42 5.53 -6.52
CA GLU A 318 17.21 4.59 -5.74
C GLU A 318 16.32 3.46 -5.23
N SER A 319 15.10 3.78 -4.76
CA SER A 319 14.11 2.79 -4.35
C SER A 319 13.63 1.92 -5.50
N ILE A 320 13.49 2.47 -6.71
CA ILE A 320 13.18 1.70 -7.92
C ILE A 320 14.34 0.77 -8.28
N GLU A 321 15.59 1.23 -8.18
CA GLU A 321 16.78 0.43 -8.44
C GLU A 321 16.88 -0.76 -7.47
N VAL A 322 16.79 -0.50 -6.17
CA VAL A 322 16.78 -1.54 -5.12
C VAL A 322 15.63 -2.53 -5.33
N MET A 323 14.45 -2.03 -5.72
CA MET A 323 13.30 -2.88 -6.06
C MET A 323 13.60 -3.78 -7.26
N MET A 324 14.20 -3.24 -8.32
CA MET A 324 14.55 -4.01 -9.52
C MET A 324 15.59 -5.09 -9.23
N ASP A 325 16.62 -4.78 -8.45
CA ASP A 325 17.64 -5.73 -8.03
C ASP A 325 17.05 -6.87 -7.19
N ARG A 326 16.11 -6.55 -6.28
CA ARG A 326 15.40 -7.58 -5.51
C ARG A 326 14.48 -8.43 -6.39
N CYS A 327 13.82 -7.84 -7.38
CA CYS A 327 12.96 -8.58 -8.31
C CYS A 327 13.78 -9.58 -9.14
N TYR A 328 14.96 -9.17 -9.60
CA TYR A 328 15.79 -9.92 -10.53
C TYR A 328 17.24 -9.97 -10.07
N PRO A 329 17.54 -10.75 -9.02
CA PRO A 329 18.91 -10.91 -8.54
C PRO A 329 19.81 -11.40 -9.68
N ASN A 330 21.08 -10.97 -9.65
CA ASN A 330 22.09 -11.23 -10.68
C ASN A 330 21.72 -10.69 -12.08
N HIS A 331 20.92 -9.62 -12.15
CA HIS A 331 20.46 -9.00 -13.40
C HIS A 331 19.82 -10.01 -14.37
N SER A 332 19.02 -10.93 -13.80
CA SER A 332 18.29 -11.95 -14.56
C SER A 332 17.13 -11.40 -15.39
N PHE A 333 16.85 -10.11 -15.28
CA PHE A 333 15.90 -9.39 -16.13
C PHE A 333 16.47 -9.31 -17.55
N LYS A 334 15.81 -9.96 -18.52
CA LYS A 334 16.29 -10.05 -19.91
C LYS A 334 15.26 -9.52 -20.89
#